data_AF-A0AAE4D237-F1
#
_entry.id   AF-A0AAE4D237-F1
#
_cell.length_a   1.000
_cell.length_b   1.000
_cell.length_c   1.000
_cell.angle_alpha   90.00
_cell.angle_beta   90.00
_cell.angle_gamma   90.00
#
_symmetry.space_group_name_H-M   'P 1'
#
loop_
_entity.id
_entity.type
_entity.pdbx_description
1 polymer ?
#
loop_
_entity_poly.entity_id
_entity_poly.type
_entity_poly.pdbx_seq_one_letter_code
_entity_poly.pdbx_strand_id
1 'polypeptide(L)'
;MAKQQKQRPMRMEQRGSLAAMQALESRTDEQLEAETRFKAAALAILGARAAERYDARATRSYYSRAIAAARPQERQQLRRMADASIALAERRAGDLKTAVQKLGQRPPSNRQLLLLQFMGLLAPPPGSSLIARLRGFAIVLGIVIVLLAVGFGLAKLVSLPFGGVGTLGGLLLGIVLIVIVFAVLALLGRRRQSRARARAG
;
A
#
# COMPACT_ATOMS: atom_id res chain seq x y z
N MET A 1 30.62 1.72 39.85
CA MET A 1 29.74 0.56 39.55
C MET A 1 28.22 0.87 39.57
N ALA A 2 27.76 2.11 39.74
CA ALA A 2 26.32 2.44 39.92
C ALA A 2 25.45 2.51 38.63
N LYS A 3 26.03 2.48 37.42
CA LYS A 3 25.26 2.60 36.16
C LYS A 3 24.57 1.30 35.71
N GLN A 4 25.01 0.13 36.17
CA GLN A 4 24.43 -1.15 35.72
C GLN A 4 23.11 -1.51 36.41
N GLN A 5 22.86 -1.05 37.64
CA GLN A 5 21.64 -1.40 38.39
C GLN A 5 20.37 -0.74 37.82
N LYS A 6 20.47 0.47 37.25
CA LYS A 6 19.32 1.13 36.58
C LYS A 6 18.98 0.55 35.21
N GLN A 7 19.95 -0.08 34.53
CA GLN A 7 19.74 -0.64 33.19
C GLN A 7 19.01 -2.00 33.20
N ARG A 8 19.17 -2.79 34.28
CA ARG A 8 18.50 -4.09 34.45
C ARG A 8 16.96 -4.01 34.50
N PRO A 9 16.33 -3.12 35.29
CA PRO A 9 14.87 -2.98 35.29
C PRO A 9 14.35 -2.48 33.92
N MET A 10 15.04 -1.54 33.30
CA MET A 10 14.66 -1.01 31.97
C MET A 10 14.69 -2.07 30.86
N ARG A 11 15.66 -3.00 30.89
CA ARG A 11 15.72 -4.13 29.93
C ARG A 11 14.64 -5.19 30.18
N MET A 12 14.20 -5.39 31.42
CA MET A 12 13.09 -6.30 31.71
C MET A 12 11.74 -5.74 31.26
N GLU A 13 11.51 -4.42 31.42
CA GLU A 13 10.25 -3.78 31.02
C GLU A 13 10.03 -3.80 29.50
N GLN A 14 11.05 -3.49 28.70
CA GLN A 14 10.97 -3.56 27.22
C GLN A 14 10.74 -5.00 26.70
N ARG A 15 11.18 -6.02 27.44
CA ARG A 15 10.86 -7.41 27.13
C ARG A 15 9.38 -7.72 27.44
N GLY A 16 8.82 -7.11 28.48
CA GLY A 16 7.42 -7.26 28.85
C GLY A 16 6.45 -6.70 27.80
N SER A 17 6.76 -5.56 27.19
CA SER A 17 5.92 -4.97 26.13
C SER A 17 5.92 -5.79 24.85
N LEU A 18 7.06 -6.37 24.47
CA LEU A 18 7.17 -7.28 23.33
C LEU A 18 6.46 -8.61 23.58
N ALA A 19 6.57 -9.16 24.79
CA ALA A 19 5.85 -10.36 25.18
C ALA A 19 4.32 -10.14 25.19
N ALA A 20 3.86 -8.97 25.63
CA ALA A 20 2.45 -8.60 25.57
C ALA A 20 1.92 -8.50 24.12
N MET A 21 2.73 -7.97 23.19
CA MET A 21 2.37 -7.95 21.77
C MET A 21 2.23 -9.37 21.20
N GLN A 22 3.18 -10.27 21.50
CA GLN A 22 3.14 -11.66 21.03
C GLN A 22 1.92 -12.42 21.58
N ALA A 23 1.57 -12.21 22.85
CA ALA A 23 0.41 -12.84 23.47
C ALA A 23 -0.95 -12.35 22.89
N LEU A 24 -0.96 -11.16 22.28
CA LEU A 24 -2.17 -10.55 21.70
C LEU A 24 -2.26 -10.72 20.18
N GLU A 25 -1.20 -11.19 19.51
CA GLU A 25 -1.11 -11.28 18.06
C GLU A 25 -2.18 -12.21 17.43
N SER A 26 -2.59 -13.25 18.17
CA SER A 26 -3.62 -14.21 17.75
C SER A 26 -5.05 -13.74 18.01
N ARG A 27 -5.26 -12.63 18.72
CA ARG A 27 -6.61 -12.14 19.07
C ARG A 27 -7.29 -11.44 17.90
N THR A 28 -8.62 -11.48 17.86
CA THR A 28 -9.41 -10.82 16.82
C THR A 28 -9.39 -9.29 16.98
N ASP A 29 -9.70 -8.55 15.91
CA ASP A 29 -9.73 -7.09 15.95
C ASP A 29 -10.67 -6.56 17.06
N GLU A 30 -11.85 -7.18 17.23
CA GLU A 30 -12.82 -6.83 18.28
C GLU A 30 -12.27 -7.07 19.71
N GLN A 31 -11.57 -8.18 19.91
CA GLN A 31 -10.95 -8.51 21.20
C GLN A 31 -9.78 -7.55 21.52
N LEU A 32 -9.09 -7.05 20.50
CA LEU A 32 -8.02 -6.06 20.67
C LEU A 32 -8.58 -4.67 20.98
N GLU A 33 -9.74 -4.30 20.44
CA GLU A 33 -10.41 -3.04 20.78
C GLU A 33 -10.95 -3.02 22.22
N ALA A 34 -11.43 -4.16 22.70
CA ALA A 34 -11.91 -4.34 24.08
C ALA A 34 -10.76 -4.44 25.11
N GLU A 35 -9.51 -4.64 24.68
CA GLU A 35 -8.37 -4.85 25.56
C GLU A 35 -7.97 -3.56 26.32
N THR A 36 -8.08 -3.60 27.64
CA THR A 36 -7.77 -2.45 28.51
C THR A 36 -6.38 -2.54 29.15
N ARG A 37 -5.92 -3.75 29.48
CA ARG A 37 -4.69 -3.97 30.26
C ARG A 37 -3.43 -3.67 29.47
N PHE A 38 -3.41 -4.10 28.21
CA PHE A 38 -2.30 -3.87 27.28
C PHE A 38 -2.73 -3.01 26.09
N LYS A 39 -3.51 -1.95 26.38
CA LYS A 39 -4.14 -1.08 25.37
C LYS A 39 -3.16 -0.53 24.32
N ALA A 40 -1.96 -0.11 24.74
CA ALA A 40 -0.94 0.39 23.81
C ALA A 40 -0.45 -0.69 22.82
N ALA A 41 -0.28 -1.93 23.29
CA ALA A 41 0.12 -3.05 22.46
C ALA A 41 -1.02 -3.49 21.52
N ALA A 42 -2.25 -3.56 22.02
CA ALA A 42 -3.43 -3.91 21.23
C ALA A 42 -3.66 -2.90 20.08
N LEU A 43 -3.59 -1.60 20.37
CA LEU A 43 -3.70 -0.55 19.36
C LEU A 43 -2.55 -0.58 18.34
N ALA A 44 -1.33 -0.95 18.76
CA ALA A 44 -0.21 -1.10 17.83
C ALA A 44 -0.41 -2.28 16.87
N ILE A 45 -1.03 -3.38 17.32
CA ILE A 45 -1.39 -4.53 16.47
C ILE A 45 -2.48 -4.14 15.48
N LEU A 46 -3.55 -3.47 15.93
CA LEU A 46 -4.59 -2.93 15.04
C LEU A 46 -4.01 -1.97 14.00
N GLY A 47 -3.07 -1.11 14.41
CA GLY A 47 -2.33 -0.23 13.52
C GLY A 47 -1.49 -0.99 12.49
N ALA A 48 -0.84 -2.09 12.88
CA ALA A 48 -0.09 -2.95 11.95
C ALA A 48 -1.01 -3.66 10.94
N ARG A 49 -2.14 -4.21 11.39
CA ARG A 49 -3.16 -4.84 10.53
C ARG A 49 -3.80 -3.83 9.57
N ALA A 50 -4.00 -2.59 10.01
CA ALA A 50 -4.46 -1.50 9.13
C ALA A 50 -3.41 -1.15 8.06
N ALA A 51 -2.13 -1.21 8.40
CA ALA A 51 -1.04 -0.95 7.46
C ALA A 51 -0.92 -2.04 6.38
N GLU A 52 -1.14 -3.31 6.74
CA GLU A 52 -1.21 -4.42 5.79
C GLU A 52 -2.39 -4.27 4.81
N ARG A 53 -3.50 -3.68 5.27
CA ARG A 53 -4.67 -3.30 4.45
C ARG A 53 -4.45 -2.03 3.61
N TYR A 54 -3.26 -1.41 3.69
CA TYR A 54 -2.93 -0.13 3.04
C TYR A 54 -3.81 1.06 3.46
N ASP A 55 -4.39 1.02 4.66
CA ASP A 55 -5.16 2.15 5.20
C ASP A 55 -4.26 3.07 6.04
N ALA A 56 -3.69 4.08 5.38
CA ALA A 56 -2.81 5.05 6.03
C ALA A 56 -3.51 5.89 7.11
N ARG A 57 -4.81 6.17 6.97
CA ARG A 57 -5.56 6.99 7.94
C ARG A 57 -5.82 6.21 9.21
N ALA A 58 -6.34 4.99 9.09
CA ALA A 58 -6.58 4.11 10.22
C ALA A 58 -5.27 3.81 10.96
N THR A 59 -4.20 3.47 10.21
CA THR A 59 -2.85 3.23 10.75
C THR A 59 -2.37 4.39 11.62
N ARG A 60 -2.41 5.61 11.11
CA ARG A 60 -2.02 6.82 11.88
C ARG A 60 -2.84 6.98 13.15
N SER A 61 -4.16 6.78 13.07
CA SER A 61 -5.06 6.97 14.21
C SER A 61 -4.83 5.91 15.30
N TYR A 62 -4.53 4.67 14.93
CA TYR A 62 -4.26 3.61 15.89
C TYR A 62 -2.91 3.82 16.57
N TYR A 63 -1.85 4.16 15.82
CA TYR A 63 -0.54 4.44 16.40
C TYR A 63 -0.51 5.73 17.24
N SER A 64 -1.27 6.77 16.88
CA SER A 64 -1.37 7.98 17.73
C SER A 64 -2.01 7.66 19.09
N ARG A 65 -3.09 6.88 19.10
CA ARG A 65 -3.74 6.40 20.33
C ARG A 65 -2.83 5.44 21.10
N ALA A 66 -2.09 4.56 20.41
CA ALA A 66 -1.13 3.66 21.03
C ALA A 66 -0.01 4.44 21.76
N ILE A 67 0.58 5.44 21.11
CA ILE A 67 1.63 6.29 21.68
C ILE A 67 1.11 7.10 22.87
N ALA A 68 -0.13 7.59 22.80
CA ALA A 68 -0.77 8.31 23.89
C ALA A 68 -0.98 7.41 25.12
N ALA A 69 -1.43 6.16 24.90
CA ALA A 69 -1.61 5.15 25.95
C ALA A 69 -0.30 4.52 26.45
N ALA A 70 0.80 4.69 25.71
CA ALA A 70 2.08 4.04 26.01
C ALA A 70 2.91 4.77 27.08
N ARG A 71 3.71 3.97 27.77
CA ARG A 71 4.70 4.42 28.75
C ARG A 71 5.83 5.20 28.05
N PRO A 72 6.46 6.19 28.70
CA PRO A 72 7.50 7.03 28.10
C PRO A 72 8.64 6.26 27.41
N GLN A 73 9.03 5.12 27.99
CA GLN A 73 10.10 4.26 27.46
C GLN A 73 9.71 3.55 26.15
N GLU A 74 8.45 3.12 26.03
CA GLU A 74 7.91 2.39 24.88
C GLU A 74 7.53 3.33 23.73
N ARG A 75 7.25 4.61 24.04
CA ARG A 75 6.86 5.61 23.03
C ARG A 75 7.85 5.72 21.89
N GLN A 76 9.15 5.63 22.17
CA GLN A 76 10.15 5.75 21.11
C GLN A 76 10.16 4.52 20.20
N GLN A 77 9.97 3.32 20.74
CA GLN A 77 9.83 2.09 19.97
C GLN A 77 8.54 2.11 19.13
N LEU A 78 7.42 2.51 19.73
CA LEU A 78 6.14 2.64 19.04
C LEU A 78 6.15 3.70 17.95
N ARG A 79 6.89 4.82 18.12
CA ARG A 79 7.11 5.80 17.06
C ARG A 79 7.88 5.20 15.89
N ARG A 80 8.96 4.47 16.15
CA ARG A 80 9.73 3.79 15.08
C ARG A 80 8.90 2.74 14.35
N MET A 81 8.08 1.97 15.08
CA MET A 81 7.14 1.02 14.48
C MET A 81 6.06 1.74 13.67
N ALA A 82 5.49 2.82 14.18
CA ALA A 82 4.51 3.64 13.49
C ALA A 82 5.07 4.20 12.16
N ASP A 83 6.30 4.71 12.18
CA ASP A 83 6.96 5.24 10.96
C ASP A 83 7.08 4.14 9.88
N ALA A 84 7.47 2.93 10.27
CA ALA A 84 7.56 1.79 9.36
C ALA A 84 6.18 1.36 8.83
N SER A 85 5.19 1.23 9.71
CA SER A 85 3.82 0.83 9.34
C SER A 85 3.12 1.89 8.47
N ILE A 86 3.34 3.18 8.73
CA ILE A 86 2.81 4.26 7.90
C ILE A 86 3.48 4.26 6.52
N ALA A 87 4.80 4.07 6.46
CA ALA A 87 5.51 3.98 5.18
C ALA A 87 5.03 2.78 4.33
N LEU A 88 4.72 1.66 4.98
CA LEU A 88 4.10 0.50 4.33
C LEU A 88 2.69 0.83 3.82
N ALA A 89 1.84 1.41 4.67
CA ALA A 89 0.46 1.77 4.33
C ALA A 89 0.38 2.76 3.17
N GLU A 90 1.31 3.73 3.13
CA GLU A 90 1.43 4.72 2.07
C GLU A 90 2.22 4.23 0.85
N ARG A 91 2.68 2.97 0.85
CA ARG A 91 3.45 2.36 -0.26
C ARG A 91 4.73 3.14 -0.61
N ARG A 92 5.38 3.75 0.40
CA ARG A 92 6.62 4.51 0.24
C ARG A 92 7.83 3.63 0.48
N ALA A 93 8.31 2.98 -0.57
CA ALA A 93 9.43 2.05 -0.51
C ALA A 93 10.72 2.65 0.09
N GLY A 94 11.05 3.90 -0.25
CA GLY A 94 12.24 4.59 0.29
C GLY A 94 12.15 4.83 1.81
N ASP A 95 11.02 5.37 2.26
CA ASP A 95 10.77 5.65 3.67
C ASP A 95 10.66 4.34 4.48
N LEU A 96 10.10 3.28 3.91
CA LEU A 96 10.02 1.97 4.55
C LEU A 96 11.40 1.38 4.80
N LYS A 97 12.31 1.43 3.81
CA LYS A 97 13.68 0.92 3.97
C LYS A 97 14.42 1.64 5.10
N THR A 98 14.30 2.97 5.16
CA THR A 98 14.97 3.76 6.21
C THR A 98 14.34 3.53 7.59
N ALA A 99 13.02 3.39 7.68
CA ALA A 99 12.32 3.11 8.94
C ALA A 99 12.65 1.70 9.48
N VAL A 100 12.68 0.68 8.62
CA VAL A 100 13.03 -0.70 9.00
C VAL A 100 14.50 -0.80 9.44
N GLN A 101 15.41 -0.07 8.80
CA GLN A 101 16.81 0.01 9.24
C GLN A 101 16.94 0.69 10.61
N LYS A 102 16.17 1.76 10.89
CA LYS A 102 16.11 2.42 12.20
C LYS A 102 15.54 1.52 13.31
N LEU A 103 14.72 0.53 12.94
CA LEU A 103 14.23 -0.52 13.84
C LEU A 103 15.26 -1.63 14.09
N GLY A 104 16.39 -1.65 13.37
CA GLY A 104 17.43 -2.68 13.49
C GLY A 104 17.05 -4.03 12.86
N GLN A 105 15.99 -4.08 12.06
CA GLN A 105 15.57 -5.28 11.35
C GLN A 105 16.23 -5.36 9.97
N ARG A 106 16.33 -6.57 9.40
CA ARG A 106 16.85 -6.75 8.04
C ARG A 106 15.98 -5.97 7.06
N PRO A 107 16.57 -5.10 6.21
CA PRO A 107 15.79 -4.33 5.26
C PRO A 107 15.06 -5.27 4.30
N PRO A 108 13.83 -4.92 3.87
CA PRO A 108 13.09 -5.70 2.88
C PRO A 108 13.88 -5.81 1.58
N SER A 109 13.69 -6.92 0.87
CA SER A 109 14.46 -7.22 -0.34
C SER A 109 14.22 -6.16 -1.43
N ASN A 110 15.24 -5.89 -2.26
CA ASN A 110 15.13 -4.88 -3.32
C ASN A 110 13.98 -5.15 -4.31
N ARG A 111 13.61 -6.42 -4.52
CA ARG A 111 12.46 -6.81 -5.35
C ARG A 111 11.12 -6.43 -4.70
N GLN A 112 10.98 -6.63 -3.38
CA GLN A 112 9.79 -6.21 -2.62
C GLN A 112 9.65 -4.69 -2.57
N LEU A 113 10.77 -3.96 -2.45
CA LEU A 113 10.79 -2.50 -2.52
C LEU A 113 10.41 -1.99 -3.91
N LEU A 114 10.91 -2.60 -4.98
CA LEU A 114 10.51 -2.29 -6.35
C LEU A 114 9.01 -2.53 -6.58
N LEU A 115 8.46 -3.65 -6.10
CA LEU A 115 7.02 -3.94 -6.15
C LEU A 115 6.19 -2.89 -5.40
N LEU A 116 6.63 -2.51 -4.20
CA LEU A 116 5.95 -1.47 -3.42
C LEU A 116 6.01 -0.11 -4.13
N GLN A 117 7.14 0.21 -4.77
CA GLN A 117 7.32 1.43 -5.55
C GLN A 117 6.47 1.43 -6.83
N PHE A 118 6.38 0.30 -7.54
CA PHE A 118 5.48 0.14 -8.68
C PHE A 118 4.02 0.29 -8.28
N MET A 119 3.62 -0.26 -7.13
CA MET A 119 2.26 -0.16 -6.62
C MET A 119 1.91 1.26 -6.15
N GLY A 120 2.88 1.97 -5.54
CA GLY A 120 2.74 3.39 -5.20
C GLY A 120 2.69 4.30 -6.45
N LEU A 121 3.36 3.92 -7.53
CA LEU A 121 3.33 4.65 -8.81
C LEU A 121 2.00 4.47 -9.56
N LEU A 122 1.46 3.24 -9.57
CA LEU A 122 0.24 2.91 -10.30
C LEU A 122 -1.04 3.28 -9.54
N ALA A 123 -1.02 3.18 -8.20
CA ALA A 123 -2.14 3.49 -7.33
C ALA A 123 -1.65 4.30 -6.12
N PRO A 124 -1.48 5.62 -6.28
CA PRO A 124 -0.96 6.49 -5.24
C PRO A 124 -1.91 6.55 -4.03
N PRO A 125 -1.38 6.60 -2.80
CA PRO A 125 -2.18 6.56 -1.57
C PRO A 125 -3.15 7.76 -1.44
N PRO A 126 -4.26 7.61 -0.71
CA PRO A 126 -5.23 8.68 -0.45
C PRO A 126 -4.63 9.75 0.49
N GLY A 127 -3.84 10.66 -0.09
CA GLY A 127 -3.13 11.73 0.62
C GLY A 127 -1.85 12.22 -0.07
N SER A 128 -1.43 11.60 -1.18
CA SER A 128 -0.32 12.09 -2.00
C SER A 128 -0.66 13.41 -2.69
N SER A 129 0.35 14.25 -2.95
CA SER A 129 0.18 15.51 -3.69
C SER A 129 -0.63 15.31 -4.98
N LEU A 130 -1.42 16.31 -5.37
CA LEU A 130 -2.24 16.29 -6.59
C LEU A 130 -1.41 15.87 -7.82
N ILE A 131 -0.12 16.24 -7.84
CA ILE A 131 0.85 15.92 -8.88
C ILE A 131 1.12 14.40 -8.98
N ALA A 132 1.18 13.67 -7.88
CA ALA A 132 1.40 12.21 -7.90
C ALA A 132 0.18 11.46 -8.44
N ARG A 133 -1.03 11.92 -8.09
CA ARG A 133 -2.29 11.42 -8.67
C ARG A 133 -2.40 11.76 -10.16
N LEU A 134 -2.05 12.99 -10.54
CA LEU A 134 -2.05 13.44 -11.92
C LEU A 134 -1.05 12.64 -12.76
N ARG A 135 0.13 12.31 -12.21
CA ARG A 135 1.13 11.47 -12.88
C ARG A 135 0.64 10.04 -13.10
N GLY A 136 0.02 9.41 -12.11
CA GLY A 136 -0.59 8.08 -12.27
C GLY A 136 -1.67 8.09 -13.36
N PHE A 137 -2.54 9.11 -13.35
CA PHE A 137 -3.54 9.31 -14.40
C PHE A 137 -2.92 9.57 -15.78
N ALA A 138 -1.89 10.41 -15.87
CA ALA A 138 -1.18 10.72 -17.11
C ALA A 138 -0.48 9.50 -17.70
N ILE A 139 0.07 8.61 -16.86
CA ILE A 139 0.65 7.34 -17.32
C ILE A 139 -0.43 6.44 -17.91
N VAL A 140 -1.57 6.29 -17.23
CA VAL A 140 -2.70 5.49 -17.74
C VAL A 140 -3.24 6.10 -19.03
N LEU A 141 -3.42 7.42 -19.09
CA LEU A 141 -3.85 8.13 -20.29
C LEU A 141 -2.85 7.96 -21.44
N GLY A 142 -1.55 8.06 -21.17
CA GLY A 142 -0.50 7.82 -22.15
C GLY A 142 -0.53 6.40 -22.72
N ILE A 143 -0.72 5.39 -21.87
CA ILE A 143 -0.88 3.99 -22.30
C ILE A 143 -2.11 3.85 -23.21
N VAL A 144 -3.22 4.50 -22.86
CA VAL A 144 -4.43 4.53 -23.72
C VAL A 144 -4.10 5.16 -25.06
N ILE A 145 -3.45 6.32 -25.10
CA ILE A 145 -3.06 6.99 -26.36
C ILE A 145 -2.14 6.11 -27.22
N VAL A 146 -1.19 5.40 -26.62
CA VAL A 146 -0.32 4.47 -27.34
C VAL A 146 -1.14 3.31 -27.92
N LEU A 147 -2.06 2.72 -27.16
CA LEU A 147 -2.96 1.68 -27.65
C LEU A 147 -3.85 2.19 -28.80
N LEU A 148 -4.33 3.43 -28.72
CA LEU A 148 -5.08 4.09 -29.80
C LEU A 148 -4.23 4.23 -31.06
N ALA A 149 -2.99 4.71 -30.92
CA ALA A 149 -2.07 4.89 -32.04
C ALA A 149 -1.71 3.55 -32.70
N VAL A 150 -1.48 2.50 -31.90
CA VAL A 150 -1.19 1.15 -32.41
C VAL A 150 -2.42 0.56 -33.11
N GLY A 151 -3.62 0.66 -32.51
CA GLY A 151 -4.85 0.18 -33.13
C GLY A 151 -5.16 0.89 -34.45
N PHE A 152 -4.98 2.21 -34.49
CA PHE A 152 -5.13 3.02 -35.71
C PHE A 152 -4.08 2.65 -36.76
N GLY A 153 -2.81 2.51 -36.37
CA GLY A 153 -1.72 2.12 -37.27
C GLY A 153 -1.94 0.74 -37.89
N LEU A 154 -2.38 -0.24 -37.09
CA LEU A 154 -2.72 -1.58 -37.56
C LEU A 154 -3.93 -1.59 -38.50
N ALA A 155 -5.00 -0.86 -38.15
CA ALA A 155 -6.17 -0.74 -39.02
C ALA A 155 -5.79 -0.15 -40.39
N LYS A 156 -4.91 0.87 -40.41
CA LYS A 156 -4.42 1.48 -41.64
C LYS A 156 -3.57 0.51 -42.47
N LEU A 157 -2.65 -0.22 -41.83
CA LEU A 157 -1.81 -1.23 -42.49
C LEU A 157 -2.63 -2.36 -43.11
N VAL A 158 -3.62 -2.89 -42.38
CA VAL A 158 -4.49 -3.98 -42.88
C VAL A 158 -5.39 -3.50 -44.00
N SER A 159 -5.78 -2.23 -44.02
CA SER A 159 -6.62 -1.67 -45.09
C SER A 159 -5.88 -1.29 -46.37
N LEU A 160 -4.55 -1.16 -46.31
CA LEU A 160 -3.71 -0.79 -47.44
C LEU A 160 -3.88 -1.72 -48.67
N PRO A 161 -3.91 -3.07 -48.51
CA PRO A 161 -4.15 -3.98 -49.65
C PRO A 161 -5.58 -3.97 -50.18
N PHE A 162 -6.56 -3.42 -49.46
CA PHE A 162 -7.98 -3.39 -49.87
C PHE A 162 -8.40 -2.06 -50.51
N GLY A 163 -7.44 -1.27 -51.01
CA GLY A 163 -7.70 0.02 -51.67
C GLY A 163 -7.76 1.23 -50.72
N GLY A 164 -7.45 1.02 -49.43
CA GLY A 164 -7.43 2.06 -48.39
C GLY A 164 -8.83 2.43 -47.88
N VAL A 165 -9.02 2.42 -46.56
CA VAL A 165 -10.26 3.00 -46.00
C VAL A 165 -10.09 4.51 -45.92
N GLY A 166 -11.09 5.27 -46.38
CA GLY A 166 -11.15 6.71 -46.12
C GLY A 166 -10.98 7.01 -44.63
N THR A 167 -10.40 8.17 -44.30
CA THR A 167 -10.07 8.58 -42.93
C THR A 167 -11.24 8.40 -41.95
N LEU A 168 -12.48 8.65 -42.39
CA LEU A 168 -13.69 8.40 -41.60
C LEU A 168 -13.95 6.92 -41.28
N GLY A 169 -13.76 6.01 -42.23
CA GLY A 169 -14.01 4.57 -42.03
C GLY A 169 -12.95 3.93 -41.13
N GLY A 170 -11.69 4.33 -41.29
CA GLY A 170 -10.61 3.93 -40.37
C GLY A 170 -10.82 4.48 -38.94
N LEU A 171 -11.35 5.70 -38.81
CA LEU A 171 -11.70 6.29 -37.53
C LEU A 171 -12.84 5.52 -36.84
N LEU A 172 -13.90 5.17 -37.58
CA LEU A 172 -15.04 4.41 -37.05
C LEU A 172 -14.65 2.99 -36.63
N LEU A 173 -13.91 2.26 -37.46
CA LEU A 173 -13.39 0.93 -37.10
C LEU A 173 -12.43 1.00 -35.92
N GLY A 174 -11.59 2.04 -35.86
CA GLY A 174 -10.76 2.33 -34.70
C GLY A 174 -11.61 2.49 -33.43
N ILE A 175 -12.62 3.36 -33.45
CA ILE A 175 -13.53 3.60 -32.31
C ILE A 175 -14.23 2.31 -31.87
N VAL A 176 -14.73 1.50 -32.80
CA VAL A 176 -15.38 0.21 -32.48
C VAL A 176 -14.39 -0.75 -31.82
N LEU A 177 -13.17 -0.89 -32.36
CA LEU A 177 -12.13 -1.73 -31.77
C LEU A 177 -11.78 -1.28 -30.34
N ILE A 178 -11.69 0.04 -30.14
CA ILE A 178 -11.40 0.65 -28.83
C ILE A 178 -12.51 0.34 -27.83
N VAL A 179 -13.77 0.51 -28.21
CA VAL A 179 -14.93 0.19 -27.37
C VAL A 179 -14.92 -1.29 -26.99
N ILE A 180 -14.59 -2.18 -27.92
CA ILE A 180 -14.48 -3.62 -27.65
C ILE A 180 -13.34 -3.90 -26.67
N VAL A 181 -12.16 -3.31 -26.87
CA VAL A 181 -11.01 -3.46 -25.96
C VAL A 181 -11.34 -2.94 -24.56
N PHE A 182 -11.97 -1.78 -24.44
CA PHE A 182 -12.41 -1.23 -23.16
C PHE A 182 -13.49 -2.09 -22.50
N ALA A 183 -14.45 -2.63 -23.26
CA ALA A 183 -15.47 -3.54 -22.74
C ALA A 183 -14.83 -4.83 -22.19
N VAL A 184 -13.86 -5.40 -22.91
CA VAL A 184 -13.12 -6.60 -22.49
C VAL A 184 -12.26 -6.31 -21.25
N LEU A 185 -11.53 -5.19 -21.22
CA LEU A 185 -10.73 -4.78 -20.06
C LEU A 185 -11.60 -4.46 -18.84
N ALA A 186 -12.75 -3.82 -19.03
CA ALA A 186 -13.71 -3.57 -17.96
C ALA A 186 -14.29 -4.88 -17.43
N LEU A 187 -14.65 -5.83 -18.29
CA LEU A 187 -15.13 -7.16 -17.89
C LEU A 187 -14.05 -7.95 -17.13
N LEU A 188 -12.81 -7.96 -17.62
CA LEU A 188 -11.68 -8.63 -16.97
C LEU A 188 -11.29 -7.96 -15.65
N GLY A 189 -11.31 -6.62 -15.61
CA GLY A 189 -11.07 -5.82 -14.41
C GLY A 189 -12.13 -6.07 -13.34
N ARG A 190 -13.41 -6.08 -13.72
CA ARG A 190 -14.54 -6.38 -12.82
C ARG A 190 -14.47 -7.81 -12.29
N ARG A 191 -14.05 -8.78 -13.12
CA ARG A 191 -13.80 -10.18 -12.71
C ARG A 191 -12.60 -10.31 -11.75
N ARG A 192 -11.54 -9.52 -11.92
CA ARG A 192 -10.39 -9.52 -10.99
C ARG A 192 -10.74 -8.82 -9.67
N GLN A 193 -11.53 -7.75 -9.72
CA GLN A 193 -12.02 -7.06 -8.53
C GLN A 193 -13.01 -7.92 -7.74
N SER A 194 -13.90 -8.68 -8.39
CA SER A 194 -14.80 -9.61 -7.69
C SER A 194 -14.05 -10.77 -7.03
N ARG A 195 -13.03 -11.32 -7.69
CA ARG A 195 -12.15 -12.35 -7.11
C ARG A 195 -11.31 -11.83 -5.93
N ALA A 196 -10.89 -10.57 -5.96
CA ALA A 196 -10.19 -9.95 -4.84
C ALA A 196 -11.12 -9.69 -3.65
N ARG A 197 -12.37 -9.27 -3.91
CA ARG A 197 -13.40 -9.10 -2.87
C ARG A 197 -13.83 -10.43 -2.24
N ALA A 198 -13.95 -11.49 -3.04
CA ALA A 198 -14.28 -12.84 -2.55
C ALA A 198 -13.15 -13.54 -1.76
N ARG A 199 -11.93 -12.99 -1.77
CA ARG A 199 -10.81 -13.45 -0.93
C ARG A 199 -10.60 -12.58 0.31
N ALA A 200 -11.33 -11.47 0.41
CA ALA A 200 -11.22 -10.48 1.49
C ALA A 200 -12.43 -10.47 2.42
N GLY A 201 -13.44 -11.31 2.15
CA GLY A 201 -14.52 -11.66 3.07
C GLY A 201 -14.45 -13.16 3.35
#